data_AF-A0A3N1Q211-F1
#
_entry.id   AF-A0A3N1Q211-F1
#
_cell.length_a   1.000
_cell.length_b   1.000
_cell.length_c   1.000
_cell.angle_alpha   90.00
_cell.angle_beta   90.00
_cell.angle_gamma   90.00
#
_symmetry.space_group_name_H-M   'P 1'
#
loop_
_entity.id
_entity.type
_entity.pdbx_description
1 polymer ?
#
loop_
_entity_poly.entity_id
_entity_poly.type
_entity_poly.pdbx_seq_one_letter_code
_entity_poly.pdbx_strand_id
1 'polypeptide(L)'
;MSPDSSDWTMSLFKTDPAPWNLQVGDSCLVGIPETLVRVIDIGRYDPPQDVGWLPRPHTMLVVVPADYPNEALSEDDGDTIDLGSAEPVTIELVSRS
;
A
#
# COMPACT_ATOMS: atom_id res chain seq x y z
N MET A 1 -7.50 8.81 13.52
CA MET A 1 -7.15 9.25 12.15
C MET A 1 -8.15 10.31 11.72
N SER A 2 -7.70 11.31 10.96
CA SER A 2 -8.51 12.40 10.43
C SER A 2 -8.34 12.46 8.91
N PRO A 3 -9.23 13.13 8.17
CA PRO A 3 -9.14 13.20 6.70
C PRO A 3 -7.78 13.71 6.21
N ASP A 4 -7.22 14.68 6.94
CA ASP A 4 -5.97 15.34 6.59
C ASP A 4 -4.75 14.73 7.29
N SER A 5 -4.90 13.61 8.00
CA SER A 5 -3.71 12.96 8.59
C SER A 5 -2.86 12.38 7.47
N SER A 6 -1.55 12.67 7.50
CA SER A 6 -0.55 12.07 6.61
C SER A 6 -0.73 10.56 6.51
N ASP A 7 -0.92 9.90 7.65
CA ASP A 7 -1.06 8.45 7.74
C ASP A 7 -2.26 7.93 6.94
N TRP A 8 -3.37 8.68 6.93
CA TRP A 8 -4.53 8.30 6.12
C TRP A 8 -4.30 8.57 4.64
N THR A 9 -3.72 9.73 4.27
CA THR A 9 -3.47 10.08 2.87
C THR A 9 -2.48 9.11 2.22
N MET A 10 -1.44 8.72 2.96
CA MET A 10 -0.36 7.87 2.47
C MET A 10 -0.75 6.39 2.39
N SER A 11 -1.68 5.92 3.23
CA SER A 11 -2.03 4.51 3.23
C SER A 11 -2.78 4.09 1.96
N LEU A 12 -2.44 2.93 1.40
CA LEU A 12 -3.15 2.26 0.31
C LEU A 12 -4.50 1.70 0.76
N PHE A 13 -4.58 1.23 2.01
CA PHE A 13 -5.78 0.61 2.53
C PHE A 13 -6.79 1.66 2.96
N LYS A 14 -7.96 1.62 2.33
CA LYS A 14 -9.08 2.50 2.64
C LYS A 14 -10.29 1.71 3.13
N THR A 15 -11.18 2.44 3.80
CA THR A 15 -12.51 1.99 4.21
C THR A 15 -13.57 2.83 3.49
N ASP A 16 -14.68 2.20 3.15
CA ASP A 16 -15.89 2.88 2.69
C ASP A 16 -17.10 2.44 3.55
N PRO A 17 -17.69 3.34 4.36
CA PRO A 17 -17.34 4.77 4.50
C PRO A 17 -16.03 4.99 5.27
N ALA A 18 -15.47 6.20 5.12
CA ALA A 18 -14.20 6.57 5.75
C ALA A 18 -14.22 6.40 7.29
N PRO A 19 -13.05 6.18 7.94
CA PRO A 19 -13.00 5.72 9.33
C PRO A 19 -13.71 6.62 10.35
N TRP A 20 -13.70 7.94 10.14
CA TRP A 20 -14.35 8.92 11.01
C TRP A 20 -15.87 8.97 10.87
N ASN A 21 -16.43 8.27 9.88
CA ASN A 21 -17.87 8.09 9.69
C ASN A 21 -18.37 6.75 10.23
N LEU A 22 -17.49 5.89 10.77
CA LEU A 22 -17.83 4.58 11.30
C LEU A 22 -18.11 4.64 12.80
N GLN A 23 -19.03 3.80 13.25
CA GLN A 23 -19.34 3.53 14.66
C GLN A 23 -19.09 2.06 15.01
N VAL A 24 -18.99 1.79 16.32
CA VAL A 24 -18.83 0.42 16.81
C VAL A 24 -20.04 -0.42 16.41
N GLY A 25 -19.79 -1.49 15.65
CA GLY A 25 -20.83 -2.40 15.14
C GLY A 25 -21.15 -2.22 13.66
N ASP A 26 -20.66 -1.15 13.02
CA ASP A 26 -20.84 -0.94 11.58
C ASP A 26 -20.04 -1.97 10.77
N SER A 27 -20.60 -2.36 9.63
CA SER A 27 -19.87 -3.07 8.57
C SER A 27 -19.42 -2.08 7.52
N CYS A 28 -18.19 -2.20 7.03
CA CYS A 28 -17.65 -1.36 5.96
C CYS A 28 -16.87 -2.19 4.95
N LEU A 29 -16.70 -1.64 3.76
CA LEU A 29 -15.79 -2.20 2.77
C LEU A 29 -14.36 -1.82 3.15
N VAL A 30 -13.43 -2.76 3.01
CA VAL A 30 -11.99 -2.54 3.20
C VAL A 30 -11.28 -2.99 1.95
N GLY A 31 -10.36 -2.17 1.44
CA GLY A 31 -9.58 -2.55 0.27
C GLY A 31 -8.62 -1.47 -0.18
N ILE A 32 -7.98 -1.73 -1.31
CA ILE A 32 -7.12 -0.76 -1.99
C ILE A 32 -7.93 -0.25 -3.19
N PRO A 33 -8.42 1.00 -3.18
CA PRO A 33 -9.11 1.57 -4.35
C PRO A 33 -8.14 1.70 -5.52
N GLU A 34 -8.66 1.86 -6.74
CA GLU A 34 -7.83 2.18 -7.91
C GLU A 34 -6.99 3.44 -7.61
N THR A 35 -5.68 3.27 -7.56
CA THR A 35 -4.74 4.29 -7.08
C THR A 35 -3.50 4.31 -7.95
N LEU A 36 -3.13 5.49 -8.43
CA LEU A 36 -1.85 5.70 -9.11
C LEU A 36 -0.76 5.95 -8.07
N VAL A 37 0.27 5.10 -8.09
CA VAL A 37 1.38 5.15 -7.15
C VAL A 37 2.73 5.23 -7.86
N ARG A 38 3.74 5.74 -7.16
CA ARG A 38 5.14 5.72 -7.57
C ARG A 38 5.88 4.68 -6.73
N VAL A 39 6.61 3.79 -7.39
CA VAL A 39 7.53 2.86 -6.73
C VAL A 39 8.76 3.63 -6.27
N ILE A 40 9.09 3.53 -4.98
CA ILE A 40 10.22 4.20 -4.37
C ILE A 40 11.30 3.23 -3.89
N ASP A 41 10.95 1.96 -3.64
CA ASP A 41 11.92 0.89 -3.41
C ASP A 41 11.38 -0.48 -3.87
N ILE A 42 12.29 -1.43 -4.11
CA ILE A 42 11.99 -2.80 -4.52
C ILE A 42 12.84 -3.79 -3.72
N GLY A 43 12.21 -4.52 -2.81
CA GLY A 43 12.79 -5.66 -2.13
C GLY A 43 12.74 -6.92 -3.01
N ARG A 44 13.87 -7.60 -3.23
CA ARG A 44 13.94 -8.91 -3.89
C ARG A 44 14.64 -9.92 -2.99
N TYR A 45 13.96 -11.03 -2.73
CA TYR A 45 14.39 -12.01 -1.73
C TYR A 45 14.50 -13.42 -2.34
N ASP A 46 15.70 -13.99 -2.23
CA ASP A 46 16.00 -15.39 -2.54
C ASP A 46 17.02 -15.91 -1.51
N PRO A 47 16.60 -16.71 -0.51
CA PRO A 47 15.27 -17.31 -0.33
C PRO A 47 14.17 -16.28 0.02
N PRO A 48 12.87 -16.61 -0.15
CA PRO A 48 11.78 -15.68 0.12
C PRO A 48 11.75 -15.24 1.58
N GLN A 49 11.30 -14.00 1.79
CA GLN A 49 11.36 -13.33 3.10
C GLN A 49 10.43 -14.01 4.12
N ASP A 50 10.93 -14.27 5.33
CA ASP A 50 10.10 -14.83 6.40
C ASP A 50 9.34 -13.72 7.14
N VAL A 51 8.11 -13.47 6.69
CA VAL A 51 7.22 -12.42 7.22
C VAL A 51 6.20 -12.95 8.25
N GLY A 52 6.33 -14.21 8.66
CA GLY A 52 5.44 -14.84 9.64
C GLY A 52 4.11 -15.36 9.09
N TRP A 53 3.86 -15.22 7.78
CA TRP A 53 2.69 -15.76 7.08
C TRP A 53 3.06 -16.31 5.69
N LEU A 54 2.15 -17.08 5.10
CA LEU A 54 2.31 -17.72 3.79
C LEU A 54 1.24 -17.22 2.80
N PRO A 55 1.53 -17.15 1.49
CA PRO A 55 2.83 -17.46 0.86
C PRO A 55 3.91 -16.44 1.21
N ARG A 56 5.18 -16.89 1.34
CA ARG A 56 6.29 -15.98 1.62
C ARG A 56 6.58 -15.13 0.38
N PRO A 57 6.66 -13.79 0.51
CA PRO A 57 6.92 -12.93 -0.63
C PRO A 57 8.36 -13.04 -1.11
N HIS A 58 8.52 -13.13 -2.43
CA HIS A 58 9.81 -13.02 -3.11
C HIS A 58 10.12 -11.59 -3.55
N THR A 59 9.09 -10.75 -3.68
CA THR A 59 9.23 -9.38 -4.14
C THR A 59 8.26 -8.49 -3.39
N MET A 60 8.78 -7.38 -2.88
CA MET A 60 8.02 -6.33 -2.20
C MET A 60 8.23 -5.03 -2.97
N LEU A 61 7.17 -4.25 -3.13
CA LEU A 61 7.24 -2.88 -3.64
C LEU A 61 6.95 -1.93 -2.50
N VAL A 62 7.77 -0.90 -2.33
CA VAL A 62 7.43 0.24 -1.47
C VAL A 62 6.92 1.35 -2.37
N VAL A 63 5.74 1.87 -2.06
CA VAL A 63 5.04 2.84 -2.91
C VAL A 63 4.52 4.05 -2.15
N VAL A 64 4.44 5.17 -2.85
CA VAL A 64 3.80 6.41 -2.38
C VAL A 64 2.77 6.89 -3.41
N PRO A 65 1.80 7.75 -3.04
CA PRO A 65 0.93 8.41 -4.00
C PRO A 65 1.73 9.07 -5.12
N ALA A 66 1.28 8.96 -6.37
CA ALA A 66 2.07 9.45 -7.51
C ALA A 66 2.28 10.97 -7.51
N ASP A 67 1.39 11.73 -6.88
CA ASP A 67 1.47 13.17 -6.67
C ASP A 67 2.25 13.57 -5.40
N TYR A 68 2.74 12.61 -4.62
CA TYR A 68 3.55 12.89 -3.44
C TYR A 68 4.84 13.64 -3.83
N PRO A 69 5.26 14.67 -3.07
CA PRO A 69 6.43 15.48 -3.38
C PRO A 69 7.68 14.65 -3.68
N ASN A 70 8.48 15.13 -4.64
CA ASN A 70 9.74 14.51 -5.01
C ASN A 70 10.84 14.94 -4.03
N GLU A 71 10.73 14.45 -2.80
CA GLU A 71 11.70 14.63 -1.72
C GLU A 71 12.59 13.38 -1.59
N ALA A 72 13.60 13.43 -0.73
CA ALA A 72 14.43 12.25 -0.45
C ALA A 72 13.63 11.23 0.38
N LEU A 73 12.81 10.43 -0.31
CA LEU A 73 12.00 9.37 0.29
C LEU A 73 12.87 8.20 0.72
N SER A 74 12.53 7.63 1.86
CA SER A 74 13.05 6.37 2.39
C SER A 74 11.98 5.28 2.30
N GLU A 75 12.37 4.02 2.50
CA GLU A 75 11.43 2.89 2.53
C GLU A 75 10.36 3.05 3.63
N ASP A 76 10.67 3.76 4.72
CA ASP A 76 9.76 4.01 5.85
C ASP A 76 8.65 5.02 5.52
N ASP A 77 8.75 5.72 4.38
CA ASP A 77 7.79 6.75 3.97
C ASP A 77 6.62 6.20 3.12
N GLY A 78 6.68 4.94 2.71
CA GLY A 78 5.73 4.33 1.79
C GLY A 78 5.03 3.09 2.34
N ASP A 79 3.94 2.71 1.67
CA ASP A 79 3.24 1.47 1.94
C ASP A 79 3.86 0.31 1.14
N THR A 80 3.84 -0.88 1.73
CA THR A 80 4.40 -2.09 1.11
C THR A 80 3.32 -2.90 0.40
N ILE A 81 3.60 -3.31 -0.84
CA ILE A 81 2.80 -4.29 -1.59
C ILE A 81 3.64 -5.56 -1.78
N ASP A 82 3.13 -6.66 -1.24
CA ASP A 82 3.71 -8.00 -1.42
C ASP A 82 3.26 -8.60 -2.75
N LEU A 83 4.20 -8.83 -3.68
CA LEU A 83 3.89 -9.48 -4.95
C LEU A 83 3.83 -10.99 -4.79
N GLY A 84 2.76 -11.59 -5.31
CA GLY A 84 2.50 -13.02 -5.18
C GLY A 84 1.82 -13.41 -3.85
N SER A 85 1.27 -12.43 -3.13
CA SER A 85 0.36 -12.69 -2.01
C SER A 85 -0.95 -13.33 -2.50
N ALA A 86 -1.76 -13.86 -1.57
CA ALA A 86 -3.01 -14.55 -1.93
C ALA A 86 -4.15 -13.57 -2.31
N GLU A 87 -4.00 -12.29 -1.97
CA GLU A 87 -4.98 -11.23 -2.18
C GLU A 87 -5.01 -10.82 -3.67
N PRO A 88 -6.21 -10.63 -4.26
CA PRO A 88 -6.34 -10.26 -5.66
C PRO A 88 -6.04 -8.77 -5.86
N VAL A 89 -4.77 -8.40 -6.00
CA VAL A 89 -4.34 -7.07 -6.45
C VAL A 89 -3.96 -7.13 -7.92
N THR A 90 -4.56 -6.26 -8.74
CA THR A 90 -4.17 -6.07 -10.15
C THR A 90 -3.27 -4.85 -10.26
N ILE A 91 -2.10 -5.01 -10.89
CA ILE A 91 -1.13 -3.94 -11.06
C ILE A 91 -0.86 -3.75 -12.55
N GLU A 92 -1.01 -2.51 -13.01
CA GLU A 92 -0.66 -2.08 -14.36
C GLU A 92 0.48 -1.06 -14.31
N LEU A 93 1.50 -1.26 -15.15
CA LEU A 93 2.56 -0.28 -15.30
C LEU A 93 2.10 0.86 -16.22
N VAL A 94 1.90 2.04 -15.66
CA VAL A 94 1.42 3.22 -16.41
C VAL A 94 2.55 3.94 -17.15
N SER A 95 3.75 4.07 -16.55
CA SER A 95 4.89 4.74 -17.18
C SER A 95 6.23 4.32 -16.57
N ARG A 96 7.33 4.65 -17.27
CA ARG A 96 8.70 4.59 -16.76
C ARG A 96 9.35 5.94 -17.00
N SER A 97 10.02 6.48 -15.97
CA SER A 97 10.86 7.67 -16.06
C SER A 97 12.30 7.31 -16.37
#